data_AF-A0A2G5HKG7-F1
#
_entry.id   AF-A0A2G5HKG7-F1
#
_cell.length_a   1.000
_cell.length_b   1.000
_cell.length_c   1.000
_cell.angle_alpha   90.00
_cell.angle_beta   90.00
_cell.angle_gamma   90.00
#
_symmetry.space_group_name_H-M   'P 1'
#
loop_
_entity.id
_entity.type
_entity.pdbx_description
1 polymer ?
#
loop_
_entity_poly.entity_id
_entity_poly.type
_entity_poly.pdbx_seq_one_letter_code
_entity_poly.pdbx_strand_id
1 'polypeptide(L)'
;MTSTGIKIVVRHRLTEEFTRSKLISGVETLRIDGFADYPGFEAAQVAISSPLLRSMLVHRLSPSLDIIRKDLRDEIEVATQEILGDSPNWASKKVSTDFSALAARLISRVLVGTPLCYNQQWVEVTNDYTLLSFTAASELRRTHWMLRPILHWFMDSCRSLRRTAKKARSQIASELERRGTVENGPIEKPEASACRSDGLHWLSQEIQESNSKADIAAAVLHLSLIGVQTTTFALSQVRHFELSVSEIVTDKVLRQCVSSASIHNGLPFYDLKSLQQLTSMTGQKRHFTR
;
A
#
# COMPACT_ATOMS: atom_id res chain seq x y z
N MET A 1 20.83 -17.85 -13.98
CA MET A 1 21.14 -16.43 -13.65
C MET A 1 19.83 -15.70 -13.43
N THR A 2 19.70 -14.87 -12.39
CA THR A 2 18.46 -14.09 -12.27
C THR A 2 18.44 -13.01 -13.35
N SER A 3 17.26 -12.60 -13.80
CA SER A 3 17.13 -11.63 -14.87
C SER A 3 17.67 -10.24 -14.54
N THR A 4 17.90 -9.95 -13.25
CA THR A 4 18.50 -8.70 -12.77
C THR A 4 19.94 -8.87 -12.32
N GLY A 5 20.57 -10.00 -12.66
CA GLY A 5 22.00 -10.25 -12.42
C GLY A 5 22.26 -11.44 -11.49
N ILE A 6 23.45 -11.46 -10.88
CA ILE A 6 23.84 -12.48 -9.91
C ILE A 6 23.34 -12.04 -8.54
N LYS A 7 22.58 -12.91 -7.87
CA LYS A 7 22.14 -12.70 -6.48
C LYS A 7 22.87 -13.68 -5.57
N ILE A 8 23.48 -13.16 -4.51
CA ILE A 8 24.21 -13.95 -3.52
C ILE A 8 23.31 -14.11 -2.30
N VAL A 9 23.08 -15.35 -1.88
CA VAL A 9 22.33 -15.65 -0.66
C VAL A 9 23.30 -15.63 0.51
N VAL A 10 23.15 -14.64 1.38
CA VAL A 10 24.00 -14.47 2.56
C VAL A 10 23.38 -15.20 3.74
N ARG A 11 24.21 -15.90 4.53
CA ARG A 11 23.76 -16.55 5.76
C ARG A 11 23.31 -15.50 6.77
N HIS A 12 22.27 -15.80 7.55
CA HIS A 12 21.68 -14.85 8.51
C HIS A 12 22.71 -14.21 9.46
N ARG A 13 23.72 -14.98 9.92
CA ARG A 13 24.79 -14.46 10.80
C ARG A 13 25.63 -13.33 10.20
N LEU A 14 25.68 -13.24 8.87
CA LEU A 14 26.44 -12.21 8.14
C LEU A 14 25.55 -11.04 7.69
N THR A 15 24.27 -11.01 8.08
CA THR A 15 23.32 -9.99 7.61
C THR A 15 23.64 -8.61 8.17
N GLU A 16 24.10 -8.51 9.42
CA GLU A 16 24.47 -7.20 10.01
C GLU A 16 25.69 -6.58 9.31
N GLU A 17 26.72 -7.38 9.04
CA GLU A 17 27.91 -6.95 8.32
C GLU A 17 27.57 -6.53 6.89
N PHE A 18 26.69 -7.29 6.24
CA PHE A 18 26.19 -6.98 4.89
C PHE A 18 25.40 -5.67 4.86
N THR A 19 24.54 -5.42 5.84
CA THR A 19 23.69 -4.21 5.90
C THR A 19 24.49 -2.94 6.18
N ARG A 20 25.64 -3.05 6.86
CA ARG A 20 26.54 -1.92 7.15
C ARG A 20 27.53 -1.62 6.03
N SER A 21 27.64 -2.48 5.03
CA SER A 21 28.60 -2.31 3.93
C SER A 21 28.23 -1.14 3.03
N LYS A 22 29.18 -0.22 2.84
CA LYS A 22 29.03 0.90 1.88
C LYS A 22 29.11 0.47 0.42
N LEU A 23 29.57 -0.75 0.15
CA LEU A 23 29.70 -1.31 -1.21
C LEU A 23 28.35 -1.74 -1.80
N ILE A 24 27.29 -1.76 -0.98
CA ILE A 24 25.99 -2.30 -1.35
C ILE A 24 24.96 -1.19 -1.21
N SER A 25 24.39 -0.78 -2.34
CA SER A 25 23.31 0.20 -2.35
C SER A 25 21.98 -0.52 -2.49
N GLY A 26 21.18 -0.49 -1.41
CA GLY A 26 19.79 -0.95 -1.45
C GLY A 26 18.96 -0.12 -2.45
N VAL A 27 19.25 1.17 -2.56
CA VAL A 27 18.61 2.11 -3.50
C VAL A 27 18.86 1.68 -4.95
N GLU A 28 20.11 1.31 -5.28
CA GLU A 28 20.45 0.83 -6.63
C GLU A 28 19.80 -0.52 -6.94
N THR A 29 19.73 -1.40 -5.93
CA THR A 29 19.04 -2.68 -6.07
C THR A 29 17.55 -2.48 -6.36
N LEU A 30 16.90 -1.55 -5.65
CA LEU A 30 15.50 -1.17 -5.89
C LEU A 30 15.31 -0.53 -7.26
N ARG A 31 16.27 0.25 -7.76
CA ARG A 31 16.24 0.85 -9.11
C ARG A 31 16.18 -0.22 -10.18
N ILE A 32 17.07 -1.20 -10.09
CA ILE A 32 17.19 -2.30 -11.07
C ILE A 32 16.00 -3.27 -10.94
N ASP A 33 15.70 -3.75 -9.73
CA ASP A 33 14.64 -4.74 -9.52
C ASP A 33 13.23 -4.13 -9.69
N GLY A 34 13.08 -2.84 -9.42
CA GLY A 34 11.82 -2.09 -9.55
C GLY A 34 11.60 -1.48 -10.94
N PHE A 35 12.55 -1.64 -11.88
CA PHE A 35 12.48 -1.08 -13.24
C PHE A 35 12.26 0.45 -13.26
N ALA A 36 12.83 1.15 -12.28
CA ALA A 36 12.55 2.57 -12.03
C ALA A 36 12.92 3.51 -13.20
N ASP A 37 13.79 3.08 -14.11
CA ASP A 37 14.18 3.85 -15.29
C ASP A 37 13.17 3.72 -16.46
N TYR A 38 12.20 2.82 -16.36
CA TYR A 38 11.27 2.53 -17.45
C TYR A 38 10.00 3.38 -17.34
N PRO A 39 9.52 3.98 -18.45
CA PRO A 39 8.26 4.70 -18.47
C PRO A 39 7.07 3.84 -18.03
N GLY A 40 6.29 4.34 -17.07
CA GLY A 40 5.22 3.64 -16.35
C GLY A 40 5.59 3.22 -14.93
N PHE A 41 6.88 3.16 -14.60
CA PHE A 41 7.42 2.82 -13.28
C PHE A 41 7.85 4.05 -12.46
N GLU A 42 7.29 5.23 -12.76
CA GLU A 42 7.68 6.45 -12.05
C GLU A 42 7.36 6.37 -10.54
N ALA A 43 6.37 5.57 -10.15
CA ALA A 43 6.11 5.26 -8.74
C ALA A 43 7.35 4.63 -8.06
N ALA A 44 8.03 3.69 -8.73
CA ALA A 44 9.27 3.11 -8.23
C ALA A 44 10.41 4.15 -8.26
N GLN A 45 10.45 5.01 -9.29
CA GLN A 45 11.44 6.08 -9.40
C GLN A 45 11.39 7.06 -8.23
N VAL A 46 10.20 7.48 -7.80
CA VAL A 46 10.02 8.40 -6.66
C VAL A 46 10.55 7.80 -5.36
N ALA A 47 10.36 6.50 -5.14
CA ALA A 47 10.84 5.82 -3.94
C ALA A 47 12.37 5.80 -3.79
N ILE A 48 13.09 5.98 -4.90
CA ILE A 48 14.55 5.90 -4.98
C ILE A 48 15.16 7.30 -5.07
N SER A 49 14.48 8.21 -5.76
CA SER A 49 15.04 9.52 -6.13
C SER A 49 14.90 10.57 -5.03
N SER A 50 14.03 10.36 -4.04
CA SER A 50 13.75 11.35 -3.00
C SER A 50 13.51 10.70 -1.64
N PRO A 51 13.98 11.32 -0.53
CA PRO A 51 13.61 10.89 0.81
C PRO A 51 12.14 11.17 1.13
N LEU A 52 11.39 11.86 0.25
CA LEU A 52 10.00 12.28 0.44
C LEU A 52 9.10 11.19 1.06
N LEU A 53 9.09 10.00 0.48
CA LEU A 53 8.24 8.92 0.99
C LEU A 53 8.62 8.53 2.41
N ARG A 54 9.92 8.42 2.69
CA ARG A 54 10.42 8.08 4.02
C ARG A 54 10.06 9.17 5.03
N SER A 55 10.29 10.44 4.69
CA SER A 55 9.99 11.57 5.57
C SER A 55 8.49 11.65 5.86
N MET A 56 7.64 11.53 4.84
CA MET A 56 6.18 11.49 5.02
C MET A 56 5.75 10.34 5.94
N LEU A 57 6.28 9.14 5.74
CA LEU A 57 5.96 7.98 6.58
C LEU A 57 6.38 8.17 8.04
N VAL A 58 7.57 8.71 8.27
CA VAL A 58 8.16 8.83 9.62
C VAL A 58 7.65 10.07 10.36
N HIS A 59 7.60 11.22 9.71
CA HIS A 59 7.26 12.50 10.32
C HIS A 59 5.76 12.77 10.36
N ARG A 60 4.98 12.19 9.44
CA ARG A 60 3.55 12.53 9.29
C ARG A 60 2.64 11.33 9.55
N LEU A 61 2.86 10.21 8.84
CA LEU A 61 1.98 9.05 8.96
C LEU A 61 2.10 8.39 10.34
N SER A 62 3.32 8.09 10.79
CA SER A 62 3.56 7.36 12.05
C SER A 62 2.98 8.09 13.28
N PRO A 63 3.14 9.43 13.42
CA PRO A 63 2.51 10.17 14.52
C PRO A 63 0.98 10.27 14.39
N SER A 64 0.43 10.17 13.18
CA SER A 64 -1.01 10.32 12.92
C SER A 64 -1.80 9.01 13.01
N LEU A 65 -1.17 7.89 13.36
CA LEU A 65 -1.80 6.56 13.36
C LEU A 65 -3.04 6.47 14.25
N ASP A 66 -3.07 7.17 15.38
CA ASP A 66 -4.23 7.15 16.29
C ASP A 66 -5.46 7.83 15.70
N ILE A 67 -5.26 8.89 14.91
CA ILE A 67 -6.33 9.58 14.19
C ILE A 67 -6.79 8.70 13.02
N ILE A 68 -5.84 8.21 12.23
CA ILE A 68 -6.10 7.31 11.10
C ILE A 68 -6.88 6.07 11.53
N ARG A 69 -6.58 5.49 12.70
CA ARG A 69 -7.27 4.30 13.21
C ARG A 69 -8.77 4.54 13.40
N LYS A 70 -9.17 5.72 13.89
CA LYS A 70 -10.57 6.06 14.08
C LYS A 70 -11.29 6.14 12.73
N ASP A 71 -10.71 6.88 11.79
CA ASP A 71 -11.28 7.02 10.44
C ASP A 71 -11.34 5.67 9.70
N LEU A 72 -10.34 4.80 9.89
CA LEU A 72 -10.32 3.47 9.29
C LEU A 72 -11.35 2.53 9.92
N ARG A 73 -11.67 2.66 11.22
CA ARG A 73 -12.70 1.82 11.86
C ARG A 73 -14.02 1.97 11.13
N ASP A 74 -14.47 3.21 10.97
CA ASP A 74 -15.75 3.54 10.36
C ASP A 74 -15.76 3.09 8.89
N GLU A 75 -14.65 3.29 8.18
CA GLU A 75 -14.52 2.86 6.78
C GLU A 75 -14.47 1.33 6.63
N ILE A 76 -13.85 0.59 7.57
CA ILE A 76 -13.81 -0.87 7.53
C ILE A 76 -15.22 -1.44 7.62
N GLU A 77 -16.07 -0.92 8.50
CA GLU A 77 -17.44 -1.42 8.66
C GLU A 77 -18.24 -1.29 7.35
N VAL A 78 -18.21 -0.10 6.75
CA VAL A 78 -18.88 0.20 5.48
C VAL A 78 -18.28 -0.63 4.33
N ALA A 79 -16.95 -0.62 4.18
CA ALA A 79 -16.28 -1.31 3.08
C ALA A 79 -16.45 -2.84 3.15
N THR A 80 -16.47 -3.41 4.35
CA THR A 80 -16.71 -4.84 4.57
C THR A 80 -18.11 -5.21 4.12
N GLN A 81 -19.13 -4.46 4.54
CA GLN A 81 -20.52 -4.71 4.13
C GLN A 81 -20.70 -4.58 2.61
N GLU A 82 -20.12 -3.56 1.99
CA GLU A 82 -20.27 -3.34 0.54
C GLU A 82 -19.51 -4.37 -0.31
N ILE A 83 -18.30 -4.76 0.08
CA ILE A 83 -17.43 -5.65 -0.73
C ILE A 83 -17.72 -7.13 -0.43
N LEU A 84 -17.81 -7.49 0.86
CA LEU A 84 -18.07 -8.88 1.27
C LEU A 84 -19.56 -9.22 1.27
N GLY A 85 -20.45 -8.22 1.29
CA GLY A 85 -21.90 -8.42 1.26
C GLY A 85 -22.42 -9.01 2.57
N ASP A 86 -23.72 -8.84 2.80
CA ASP A 86 -24.42 -9.35 3.98
C ASP A 86 -25.47 -10.41 3.60
N SER A 87 -25.16 -11.22 2.59
CA SER A 87 -26.11 -12.23 2.13
C SER A 87 -26.24 -13.34 3.19
N PRO A 88 -27.46 -13.65 3.67
CA PRO A 88 -27.68 -14.77 4.59
C PRO A 88 -27.43 -16.14 3.92
N ASN A 89 -27.25 -16.16 2.59
CA ASN A 89 -27.01 -17.36 1.82
C ASN A 89 -25.51 -17.57 1.57
N TRP A 90 -25.06 -18.82 1.66
CA TRP A 90 -23.70 -19.20 1.30
C TRP A 90 -23.38 -18.82 -0.15
N ALA A 91 -22.34 -18.00 -0.32
CA ALA A 91 -21.84 -17.58 -1.62
C ALA A 91 -20.35 -17.92 -1.76
N SER A 92 -19.96 -18.45 -2.92
CA SER A 92 -18.55 -18.70 -3.25
C SER A 92 -17.92 -17.42 -3.77
N LYS A 93 -16.89 -16.91 -3.08
CA LYS A 93 -16.19 -15.67 -3.44
C LYS A 93 -14.69 -15.89 -3.63
N LYS A 94 -14.10 -15.11 -4.54
CA LYS A 94 -12.65 -15.04 -4.74
C LYS A 94 -12.05 -14.09 -3.71
N VAL A 95 -11.71 -14.63 -2.55
CA VAL A 95 -11.26 -13.84 -1.39
C VAL A 95 -10.04 -12.97 -1.66
N SER A 96 -9.12 -13.39 -2.53
CA SER A 96 -7.98 -12.55 -2.93
C SER A 96 -8.41 -11.26 -3.64
N THR A 97 -9.50 -11.29 -4.42
CA THR A 97 -10.02 -10.13 -5.13
C THR A 97 -10.72 -9.19 -4.15
N ASP A 98 -11.54 -9.74 -3.26
CA ASP A 98 -12.28 -8.96 -2.26
C ASP A 98 -11.33 -8.28 -1.27
N PHE A 99 -10.31 -9.00 -0.79
CA PHE A 99 -9.28 -8.42 0.09
C PHE A 99 -8.44 -7.36 -0.60
N SER A 100 -8.17 -7.49 -1.90
CA SER A 100 -7.46 -6.46 -2.67
C SER A 100 -8.31 -5.20 -2.82
N ALA A 101 -9.61 -5.35 -3.11
CA ALA A 101 -10.54 -4.22 -3.19
C ALA A 101 -10.69 -3.51 -1.83
N LEU A 102 -10.83 -4.29 -0.75
CA LEU A 102 -10.89 -3.75 0.61
C LEU A 102 -9.61 -2.99 0.95
N ALA A 103 -8.43 -3.57 0.70
CA ALA A 103 -7.16 -2.91 0.94
C ALA A 103 -7.01 -1.62 0.11
N ALA A 104 -7.41 -1.63 -1.16
CA ALA A 104 -7.38 -0.45 -2.04
C ALA A 104 -8.24 0.70 -1.50
N ARG A 105 -9.43 0.40 -1.00
CA ARG A 105 -10.32 1.40 -0.40
C ARG A 105 -9.74 1.98 0.90
N LEU A 106 -9.32 1.14 1.83
CA LEU A 106 -8.74 1.58 3.11
C LEU A 106 -7.48 2.44 2.92
N ILE A 107 -6.58 2.01 2.03
CA ILE A 107 -5.36 2.78 1.73
C ILE A 107 -5.70 4.11 1.04
N SER A 108 -6.68 4.11 0.13
CA SER A 108 -7.15 5.35 -0.51
C SER A 108 -7.74 6.33 0.53
N ARG A 109 -8.52 5.84 1.51
CA ARG A 109 -9.07 6.67 2.59
C ARG A 109 -8.00 7.47 3.32
N VAL A 110 -6.84 6.86 3.57
CA VAL A 110 -5.71 7.46 4.28
C VAL A 110 -4.89 8.39 3.39
N LEU A 111 -4.65 7.99 2.13
CA LEU A 111 -3.73 8.71 1.26
C LEU A 111 -4.40 9.87 0.51
N VAL A 112 -5.61 9.69 0.00
CA VAL A 112 -6.31 10.67 -0.86
C VAL A 112 -7.58 11.23 -0.22
N GLY A 113 -7.99 10.70 0.93
CA GLY A 113 -9.16 11.17 1.66
C GLY A 113 -10.49 10.62 1.15
N THR A 114 -11.59 11.12 1.72
CA THR A 114 -12.96 10.66 1.44
C THR A 114 -13.37 10.78 -0.03
N PRO A 115 -13.12 11.90 -0.74
CA PRO A 115 -13.68 12.12 -2.08
C PRO A 115 -13.26 11.06 -3.12
N LEU A 116 -11.99 10.62 -3.08
CA LEU A 116 -11.49 9.60 -4.00
C LEU A 116 -11.64 8.17 -3.48
N CYS A 117 -11.78 7.98 -2.16
CA CYS A 117 -12.02 6.66 -1.59
C CYS A 117 -13.32 6.03 -2.10
N TYR A 118 -14.37 6.84 -2.26
CA TYR A 118 -15.66 6.41 -2.83
C TYR A 118 -15.70 6.47 -4.37
N ASN A 119 -14.68 7.04 -5.01
CA ASN A 119 -14.60 7.06 -6.45
C ASN A 119 -14.15 5.69 -6.96
N GLN A 120 -15.12 4.90 -7.41
CA GLN A 120 -14.89 3.57 -7.94
C GLN A 120 -13.83 3.55 -9.05
N GLN A 121 -13.76 4.60 -9.88
CA GLN A 121 -12.74 4.69 -10.94
C GLN A 121 -11.33 4.83 -10.36
N TRP A 122 -11.16 5.56 -9.25
CA TRP A 122 -9.86 5.69 -8.59
C TRP A 122 -9.40 4.37 -7.97
N VAL A 123 -10.31 3.67 -7.29
CA VAL A 123 -10.04 2.37 -6.67
C VAL A 123 -9.66 1.34 -7.75
N GLU A 124 -10.40 1.30 -8.85
CA GLU A 124 -10.11 0.44 -10.01
C GLU A 124 -8.75 0.79 -10.63
N VAL A 125 -8.49 2.07 -10.92
CA VAL A 125 -7.22 2.51 -11.50
C VAL A 125 -6.02 2.15 -10.62
N THR A 126 -6.16 2.29 -9.29
CA THR A 126 -5.09 1.97 -8.34
C THR A 126 -4.83 0.47 -8.24
N ASN A 127 -5.89 -0.33 -8.25
CA ASN A 127 -5.81 -1.79 -8.25
C ASN A 127 -5.22 -2.31 -9.59
N ASP A 128 -5.67 -1.77 -10.72
CA ASP A 128 -5.16 -2.08 -12.05
C ASP A 128 -3.69 -1.70 -12.18
N TYR A 129 -3.32 -0.51 -11.70
CA TYR A 129 -1.91 -0.08 -11.67
C TYR A 129 -1.06 -1.06 -10.87
N THR A 130 -1.58 -1.54 -9.74
CA THR A 130 -0.91 -2.54 -8.90
C THR A 130 -0.65 -3.83 -9.66
N LEU A 131 -1.69 -4.41 -10.26
CA LEU A 131 -1.57 -5.65 -11.03
C LEU A 131 -0.68 -5.50 -12.28
N LEU A 132 -0.85 -4.41 -13.03
CA LEU A 132 -0.08 -4.13 -14.23
C LEU A 132 1.40 -3.89 -13.93
N SER A 133 1.72 -3.25 -12.80
CA SER A 133 3.12 -3.02 -12.38
C SER A 133 3.85 -4.34 -12.18
N PHE A 134 3.21 -5.31 -11.50
CA PHE A 134 3.78 -6.64 -11.32
C PHE A 134 3.88 -7.44 -12.61
N THR A 135 2.83 -7.39 -13.43
CA THR A 135 2.79 -8.07 -14.73
C THR A 135 3.89 -7.54 -15.66
N ALA A 136 3.98 -6.22 -15.83
CA ALA A 136 5.01 -5.58 -16.63
C ALA A 136 6.42 -5.87 -16.09
N ALA A 137 6.63 -5.77 -14.76
CA ALA A 137 7.92 -6.12 -14.16
C ALA A 137 8.27 -7.61 -14.35
N SER A 138 7.29 -8.51 -14.37
CA SER A 138 7.50 -9.94 -14.65
C SER A 138 7.92 -10.18 -16.11
N GLU A 139 7.27 -9.54 -17.06
CA GLU A 139 7.61 -9.62 -18.49
C GLU A 139 8.98 -9.01 -18.80
N LEU A 140 9.28 -7.85 -18.22
CA LEU A 140 10.60 -7.22 -18.34
C LEU A 140 11.70 -8.10 -17.74
N ARG A 141 11.42 -8.77 -16.60
CA ARG A 141 12.34 -9.78 -16.05
C ARG A 141 12.57 -10.94 -17.02
N ARG A 142 11.56 -11.43 -17.73
CA ARG A 142 11.76 -12.53 -18.69
C ARG A 142 12.52 -12.10 -19.95
N THR A 143 12.55 -10.80 -20.23
CA THR A 143 13.24 -10.23 -21.39
C THR A 143 14.73 -10.03 -21.12
N HIS A 144 15.56 -10.36 -22.10
CA HIS A 144 17.01 -10.15 -22.03
C HIS A 144 17.35 -8.64 -21.93
N TRP A 145 18.30 -8.28 -21.07
CA TRP A 145 18.59 -6.88 -20.72
C TRP A 145 18.86 -5.96 -21.93
N MET A 146 19.55 -6.46 -22.96
CA MET A 146 19.82 -5.70 -24.20
C MET A 146 18.56 -5.34 -24.99
N LEU A 147 17.51 -6.17 -24.94
CA LEU A 147 16.28 -5.97 -25.72
C LEU A 147 15.24 -5.15 -24.95
N ARG A 148 15.38 -5.03 -23.62
CA ARG A 148 14.41 -4.32 -22.77
C ARG A 148 14.13 -2.89 -23.21
N PRO A 149 15.14 -2.04 -23.54
CA PRO A 149 14.92 -0.63 -23.92
C PRO A 149 14.05 -0.43 -25.17
N ILE A 150 13.95 -1.46 -26.01
CA ILE A 150 13.12 -1.41 -27.23
C ILE A 150 11.79 -2.12 -26.97
N LEU A 151 11.84 -3.33 -26.41
CA LEU A 151 10.65 -4.20 -26.32
C LEU A 151 9.60 -3.65 -25.35
N HIS A 152 9.99 -2.87 -24.33
CA HIS A 152 9.04 -2.26 -23.39
C HIS A 152 8.05 -1.27 -24.04
N TRP A 153 8.37 -0.74 -25.23
CA TRP A 153 7.45 0.09 -26.02
C TRP A 153 6.35 -0.75 -26.70
N PHE A 154 6.68 -1.99 -27.05
CA PHE A 154 5.81 -2.92 -27.78
C PHE A 154 5.02 -3.87 -26.88
N MET A 155 5.44 -4.07 -25.63
CA MET A 155 4.71 -4.87 -24.64
C MET A 155 3.38 -4.23 -24.23
N ASP A 156 2.30 -4.99 -24.32
CA ASP A 156 0.96 -4.53 -23.92
C ASP A 156 0.85 -4.23 -22.42
N SER A 157 1.53 -5.00 -21.57
CA SER A 157 1.60 -4.76 -20.13
C SER A 157 2.18 -3.38 -19.82
N CYS A 158 3.32 -3.04 -20.42
CA CYS A 158 4.01 -1.77 -20.24
C CYS A 158 3.22 -0.59 -20.84
N ARG A 159 2.58 -0.79 -22.00
CA ARG A 159 1.69 0.23 -22.59
C ARG A 159 0.48 0.52 -21.70
N SER A 160 -0.14 -0.53 -21.18
CA SER A 160 -1.30 -0.42 -20.29
C SER A 160 -0.90 0.25 -18.97
N LEU A 161 0.24 -0.14 -18.40
CA LEU A 161 0.79 0.48 -17.20
C LEU A 161 0.96 1.99 -17.36
N ARG A 162 1.56 2.46 -18.46
CA ARG A 162 1.71 3.89 -18.76
C ARG A 162 0.38 4.62 -18.87
N ARG A 163 -0.61 4.01 -19.52
CA ARG A 163 -1.96 4.58 -19.66
C ARG A 163 -2.65 4.70 -18.30
N THR A 164 -2.58 3.65 -17.48
CA THR A 164 -3.17 3.64 -16.14
C THR A 164 -2.48 4.64 -15.21
N ALA A 165 -1.14 4.73 -15.25
CA ALA A 165 -0.39 5.74 -14.53
C ALA A 165 -0.81 7.16 -14.91
N LYS A 166 -1.00 7.43 -16.21
CA LYS A 166 -1.48 8.74 -16.70
C LYS A 166 -2.89 9.06 -16.19
N LYS A 167 -3.80 8.08 -16.18
CA LYS A 167 -5.16 8.25 -15.64
C LYS A 167 -5.15 8.57 -14.15
N ALA A 168 -4.37 7.84 -13.37
CA ALA A 168 -4.20 8.10 -11.95
C ALA A 168 -3.66 9.51 -11.69
N ARG A 169 -2.64 9.93 -12.45
CA ARG A 169 -2.09 11.29 -12.37
C ARG A 169 -3.14 12.34 -12.63
N SER A 170 -3.99 12.18 -13.65
CA SER A 170 -5.06 13.15 -13.91
C SER A 170 -6.07 13.22 -12.76
N GLN A 171 -6.44 12.10 -12.16
CA GLN A 171 -7.38 12.10 -11.03
C GLN A 171 -6.80 12.80 -9.79
N ILE A 172 -5.52 12.54 -9.48
CA ILE A 172 -4.82 13.22 -8.39
C ILE A 172 -4.67 14.72 -8.68
N ALA A 173 -4.32 15.08 -9.91
CA ALA A 173 -4.19 16.49 -10.31
C ALA A 173 -5.52 17.23 -10.14
N SER A 174 -6.63 16.66 -10.62
CA SER A 174 -7.96 17.25 -10.45
C SER A 174 -8.34 17.41 -8.98
N GLU A 175 -7.95 16.48 -8.11
CA GLU A 175 -8.19 16.61 -6.67
C GLU A 175 -7.33 17.71 -6.03
N LEU A 176 -6.06 17.80 -6.40
CA LEU A 176 -5.18 18.87 -5.91
C LEU A 176 -5.68 20.25 -6.36
N GLU A 177 -6.14 20.38 -7.60
CA GLU A 177 -6.77 21.59 -8.12
C GLU A 177 -8.04 21.92 -7.34
N ARG A 178 -8.92 20.93 -7.13
CA ARG A 178 -10.14 21.10 -6.33
C ARG A 178 -9.81 21.65 -4.93
N ARG A 179 -8.80 21.10 -4.27
CA ARG A 179 -8.34 21.58 -2.94
C ARG A 179 -7.80 23.01 -3.00
N GLY A 180 -6.97 23.32 -3.99
CA GLY A 180 -6.44 24.67 -4.18
C GLY A 180 -7.52 25.72 -4.47
N THR A 181 -8.59 25.37 -5.18
CA THR A 181 -9.72 26.30 -5.43
C THR A 181 -10.56 26.54 -4.18
N VAL A 182 -10.75 25.53 -3.32
CA VAL A 182 -11.47 25.66 -2.05
C VAL A 182 -10.68 26.52 -1.05
N GLU A 183 -9.35 26.42 -1.05
CA GLU A 183 -8.48 27.20 -0.16
C GLU A 183 -8.39 28.69 -0.56
N ASN A 184 -8.63 29.01 -1.85
CA ASN A 184 -8.59 30.38 -2.39
C ASN A 184 -9.99 31.02 -2.62
N GLY A 185 -11.08 30.34 -2.27
CA GLY A 185 -12.45 30.85 -2.41
C GLY A 185 -12.91 31.71 -1.23
N PRO A 186 -14.04 32.45 -1.33
CA PRO A 186 -14.62 33.15 -0.19
C PRO A 186 -14.96 32.15 0.91
N ILE A 187 -14.55 32.45 2.14
CA ILE A 187 -14.64 31.60 3.33
C ILE A 187 -16.12 31.43 3.74
N GLU A 188 -16.88 30.64 2.98
CA GLU A 188 -18.10 30.02 3.49
C GLU A 188 -17.70 28.68 4.10
N LYS A 189 -17.55 28.71 5.44
CA LYS A 189 -17.32 27.57 6.35
C LYS A 189 -16.59 26.39 5.70
N PRO A 190 -15.28 26.19 5.93
CA PRO A 190 -14.67 24.92 5.58
C PRO A 190 -15.43 23.86 6.35
N GLU A 191 -16.22 23.02 5.67
CA GLU A 191 -16.72 21.80 6.28
C GLU A 191 -15.50 21.13 6.92
N ALA A 192 -15.58 20.77 8.19
CA ALA A 192 -14.46 20.21 8.95
C ALA A 192 -13.89 18.90 8.34
N SER A 193 -14.50 18.42 7.25
CA SER A 193 -14.06 17.34 6.36
C SER A 193 -13.00 17.76 5.32
N ALA A 194 -12.89 19.05 4.94
CA ALA A 194 -12.05 19.54 3.85
C ALA A 194 -10.58 19.79 4.23
N CYS A 195 -10.29 19.97 5.52
CA CYS A 195 -8.94 20.18 6.05
C CYS A 195 -8.53 19.01 6.98
N ARG A 196 -8.77 17.77 6.53
CA ARG A 196 -8.27 16.58 7.23
C ARG A 196 -6.86 16.29 6.73
N SER A 197 -5.92 16.12 7.66
CA SER A 197 -4.53 15.79 7.36
C SER A 197 -4.46 14.39 6.74
N ASP A 198 -4.39 14.32 5.41
CA ASP A 198 -4.30 13.09 4.63
C ASP A 198 -2.95 12.98 3.90
N GLY A 199 -2.73 11.86 3.21
CA GLY A 199 -1.47 11.62 2.52
C GLY A 199 -1.10 12.68 1.47
N LEU A 200 -2.06 13.21 0.72
CA LEU A 200 -1.84 14.29 -0.24
C LEU A 200 -1.38 15.57 0.44
N HIS A 201 -2.00 15.94 1.57
CA HIS A 201 -1.60 17.08 2.35
C HIS A 201 -0.17 16.89 2.92
N TRP A 202 0.10 15.73 3.52
CA TRP A 202 1.43 15.42 4.06
C TRP A 202 2.53 15.43 3.01
N LEU A 203 2.28 14.85 1.82
CA LEU A 203 3.24 14.87 0.72
C LEU A 203 3.51 16.29 0.23
N SER A 204 2.47 17.13 0.16
CA SER A 204 2.60 18.53 -0.26
C SER A 204 3.43 19.34 0.74
N GLN A 205 3.21 19.14 2.05
CA GLN A 205 4.01 19.77 3.11
C GLN A 205 5.48 19.36 3.04
N GLU A 206 5.76 18.06 2.94
CA GLU A 206 7.14 17.56 2.89
C GLU A 206 7.86 18.04 1.62
N ILE A 207 7.17 18.16 0.48
CA ILE A 207 7.74 18.74 -0.74
C ILE A 207 8.12 20.20 -0.56
N GLN A 208 7.25 21.00 0.08
CA GLN A 208 7.51 22.41 0.37
C GLN A 208 8.69 22.58 1.35
N GLU A 209 8.71 21.80 2.43
CA GLU A 209 9.76 21.86 3.47
C GLU A 209 11.13 21.40 2.94
N SER A 210 11.15 20.39 2.07
CA SER A 210 12.39 19.85 1.49
C SER A 210 12.81 20.50 0.16
N ASN A 211 12.02 21.44 -0.36
CA ASN A 211 12.17 22.03 -1.70
C ASN A 211 12.36 20.96 -2.80
N SER A 212 11.64 19.85 -2.67
CA SER A 212 11.71 18.72 -3.59
C SER A 212 10.89 19.00 -4.85
N LYS A 213 11.26 18.37 -5.97
CA LYS A 213 10.47 18.41 -7.23
C LYS A 213 9.81 17.06 -7.52
N ALA A 214 9.63 16.24 -6.50
CA ALA A 214 9.06 14.90 -6.66
C ALA A 214 7.59 14.97 -7.11
N ASP A 215 7.21 14.05 -7.98
CA ASP A 215 5.84 13.90 -8.47
C ASP A 215 4.94 13.32 -7.35
N ILE A 216 4.03 14.15 -6.80
CA ILE A 216 3.06 13.75 -5.76
C ILE A 216 2.22 12.57 -6.23
N ALA A 217 1.80 12.56 -7.50
CA ALA A 217 0.93 11.51 -7.99
C ALA A 217 1.67 10.17 -8.08
N ALA A 218 2.92 10.18 -8.52
CA ALA A 218 3.77 8.99 -8.47
C ALA A 218 4.07 8.54 -7.02
N ALA A 219 4.24 9.48 -6.08
CA ALA A 219 4.40 9.17 -4.66
C ALA A 219 3.18 8.44 -4.08
N VAL A 220 1.97 8.97 -4.32
CA VAL A 220 0.71 8.37 -3.89
C VAL A 220 0.51 7.00 -4.55
N LEU A 221 0.79 6.87 -5.84
CA LEU A 221 0.72 5.59 -6.54
C LEU A 221 1.66 4.55 -5.94
N HIS A 222 2.88 4.94 -5.57
CA HIS A 222 3.82 4.03 -4.91
C HIS A 222 3.32 3.59 -3.54
N LEU A 223 2.88 4.53 -2.71
CA LEU A 223 2.34 4.22 -1.38
C LEU A 223 1.08 3.34 -1.47
N SER A 224 0.22 3.61 -2.45
CA SER A 224 -0.98 2.81 -2.71
C SER A 224 -0.61 1.39 -3.16
N LEU A 225 0.30 1.26 -4.14
CA LEU A 225 0.82 -0.03 -4.62
C LEU A 225 1.31 -0.92 -3.47
N ILE A 226 2.22 -0.38 -2.65
CA ILE A 226 2.83 -1.14 -1.55
C ILE A 226 1.81 -1.40 -0.42
N GLY A 227 0.99 -0.40 -0.08
CA GLY A 227 -0.03 -0.52 0.97
C GLY A 227 -1.08 -1.57 0.64
N VAL A 228 -1.59 -1.59 -0.60
CA VAL A 228 -2.60 -2.56 -1.06
C VAL A 228 -2.03 -3.97 -1.04
N GLN A 229 -0.84 -4.17 -1.61
CA GLN A 229 -0.25 -5.50 -1.69
C GLN A 229 0.05 -6.09 -0.31
N THR A 230 0.68 -5.31 0.57
CA THR A 230 1.06 -5.77 1.91
C THR A 230 -0.17 -6.09 2.77
N THR A 231 -1.20 -5.24 2.70
CA THR A 231 -2.48 -5.46 3.39
C THR A 231 -3.22 -6.69 2.84
N THR A 232 -3.30 -6.84 1.51
CA THR A 232 -3.95 -8.00 0.87
C THR A 232 -3.27 -9.31 1.27
N PHE A 233 -1.94 -9.32 1.30
CA PHE A 233 -1.17 -10.47 1.75
C PHE A 233 -1.42 -10.76 3.23
N ALA A 234 -1.40 -9.74 4.10
CA ALA A 234 -1.68 -9.90 5.52
C ALA A 234 -3.08 -10.49 5.77
N LEU A 235 -4.12 -9.97 5.10
CA LEU A 235 -5.48 -10.49 5.17
C LEU A 235 -5.58 -11.94 4.69
N SER A 236 -4.91 -12.27 3.58
CA SER A 236 -4.89 -13.63 3.05
C SER A 236 -4.24 -14.62 4.01
N GLN A 237 -3.20 -14.21 4.73
CA GLN A 237 -2.52 -15.06 5.72
C GLN A 237 -3.40 -15.37 6.93
N VAL A 238 -4.25 -14.45 7.36
CA VAL A 238 -5.20 -14.69 8.47
C VAL A 238 -6.17 -15.81 8.12
N ARG A 239 -6.73 -15.81 6.90
CA ARG A 239 -7.57 -16.92 6.40
C ARG A 239 -6.83 -18.26 6.42
N HIS A 240 -5.58 -18.29 5.94
CA HIS A 240 -4.80 -19.52 5.97
C HIS A 240 -4.51 -20.00 7.39
N PHE A 241 -4.37 -19.10 8.36
CA PHE A 241 -4.24 -19.45 9.77
C PHE A 241 -5.52 -20.08 10.32
N GLU A 242 -6.69 -19.49 10.03
CA GLU A 242 -8.00 -20.02 10.43
C GLU A 242 -8.25 -21.44 9.89
N LEU A 243 -7.83 -21.72 8.65
CA LEU A 243 -7.96 -23.05 8.03
C LEU A 243 -6.93 -24.08 8.52
N SER A 244 -5.84 -23.66 9.18
CA SER A 244 -4.70 -24.54 9.54
C SER A 244 -4.51 -24.75 11.04
N VAL A 245 -5.42 -24.24 11.87
CA VAL A 245 -5.35 -24.35 13.33
C VAL A 245 -6.66 -24.92 13.85
N SER A 246 -6.59 -25.75 14.90
CA SER A 246 -7.75 -26.29 15.61
C SER A 246 -8.76 -25.18 15.93
N GLU A 247 -10.04 -25.44 15.63
CA GLU A 247 -11.21 -24.55 15.78
C GLU A 247 -11.23 -23.84 17.15
N ILE A 248 -10.71 -24.49 18.19
CA ILE A 248 -10.61 -23.99 19.57
C ILE A 248 -9.68 -22.77 19.70
N VAL A 249 -8.56 -22.75 18.99
CA VAL A 249 -7.60 -21.62 19.08
C VAL A 249 -8.11 -20.42 18.30
N THR A 250 -8.73 -20.67 17.14
CA THR A 250 -9.36 -19.62 16.33
C THR A 250 -10.52 -18.98 17.10
N ASP A 251 -11.41 -19.77 17.70
CA ASP A 251 -12.53 -19.25 18.51
C ASP A 251 -12.03 -18.46 19.73
N LYS A 252 -10.98 -18.93 20.42
CA LYS A 252 -10.39 -18.21 21.56
C LYS A 252 -9.78 -16.87 21.14
N VAL A 253 -9.07 -16.83 20.02
CA VAL A 253 -8.49 -15.60 19.46
C VAL A 253 -9.57 -14.63 19.02
N LEU A 254 -10.58 -15.10 18.28
CA LEU A 254 -11.68 -14.27 17.82
C LEU A 254 -12.48 -13.70 18.99
N ARG A 255 -12.81 -14.51 20.00
CA ARG A 255 -13.48 -14.05 21.22
C ARG A 255 -12.65 -13.03 21.99
N GLN A 256 -11.34 -13.18 22.02
CA GLN A 256 -10.45 -12.21 22.67
C GLN A 256 -10.38 -10.90 21.87
N CYS A 257 -10.33 -10.94 20.54
CA CYS A 257 -10.42 -9.75 19.72
C CYS A 257 -11.77 -9.03 19.86
N VAL A 258 -12.87 -9.78 19.91
CA VAL A 258 -14.24 -9.25 20.05
C VAL A 258 -14.46 -8.70 21.46
N SER A 259 -14.00 -9.37 22.52
CA SER A 259 -14.12 -8.87 23.89
C SER A 259 -13.28 -7.60 24.10
N SER A 260 -12.07 -7.55 23.57
CA SER A 260 -11.24 -6.34 23.58
C SER A 260 -11.84 -5.18 22.77
N ALA A 261 -12.55 -5.49 21.67
CA ALA A 261 -13.28 -4.48 20.89
C ALA A 261 -14.54 -3.96 21.63
N SER A 262 -15.25 -4.85 22.33
CA SER A 262 -16.50 -4.55 23.03
C SER A 262 -16.32 -3.81 24.36
N ILE A 263 -15.18 -3.98 25.05
CA ILE A 263 -14.91 -3.34 26.34
C ILE A 263 -14.56 -1.84 26.19
N HIS A 264 -14.14 -1.41 25.00
CA HIS A 264 -13.48 -0.09 24.85
C HIS A 264 -14.05 0.82 23.76
N ASN A 265 -15.20 0.53 23.15
CA ASN A 265 -15.71 1.28 21.97
C ASN A 265 -14.60 1.48 20.91
N GLY A 266 -13.76 0.45 20.75
CA GLY A 266 -12.60 0.44 19.88
C GLY A 266 -11.36 -0.19 20.48
N LEU A 267 -10.45 -0.64 19.61
CA LEU A 267 -9.20 -1.32 19.96
C LEU A 267 -8.22 -0.33 20.62
N PRO A 268 -7.88 -0.49 21.91
CA PRO A 268 -6.88 0.35 22.58
C PRO A 268 -5.46 -0.09 22.25
N PHE A 269 -4.52 0.86 22.28
CA PHE A 269 -3.08 0.66 22.05
C PHE A 269 -2.42 -0.33 23.03
N TYR A 270 -3.02 -0.56 24.20
CA TYR A 270 -2.49 -1.42 25.25
C TYR A 270 -2.59 -2.92 24.94
N ASP A 271 -3.42 -3.30 23.95
CA ASP A 271 -3.63 -4.71 23.60
C ASP A 271 -2.66 -5.21 22.50
N LEU A 272 -1.69 -4.40 22.10
CA LEU A 272 -0.58 -4.86 21.25
C LEU A 272 0.27 -5.96 21.93
N LYS A 273 0.20 -6.10 23.26
CA LYS A 273 0.82 -7.22 24.00
C LYS A 273 0.08 -8.56 23.81
N SER A 274 -1.24 -8.55 23.62
CA SER A 274 -1.99 -9.77 23.33
C SER A 274 -1.91 -10.11 21.84
N LEU A 275 -1.87 -9.11 20.95
CA LEU A 275 -1.51 -9.28 19.54
C LEU A 275 -0.04 -9.70 19.35
N GLN A 276 0.85 -9.39 20.31
CA GLN A 276 2.23 -9.89 20.31
C GLN A 276 2.28 -11.42 20.37
N GLN A 277 1.33 -12.08 21.04
CA GLN A 277 1.21 -13.54 21.04
C GLN A 277 0.79 -14.07 19.66
N LEU A 278 -0.11 -13.37 18.95
CA LEU A 278 -0.47 -13.67 17.56
C LEU A 278 0.70 -13.48 16.59
N THR A 279 1.48 -12.39 16.73
CA THR A 279 2.71 -12.19 15.93
C THR A 279 3.82 -13.18 16.29
N SER A 280 3.91 -13.61 17.55
CA SER A 280 4.81 -14.67 18.01
C SER A 280 4.46 -16.01 17.37
N MET A 281 3.18 -16.40 17.41
CA MET A 281 2.70 -17.65 16.80
C MET A 281 2.82 -17.66 15.27
N THR A 282 2.61 -16.51 14.60
CA THR A 282 2.84 -16.38 13.16
C THR A 282 4.32 -16.32 12.79
N GLY A 283 5.17 -15.74 13.64
CA GLY A 283 6.63 -15.77 13.50
C GLY A 283 7.23 -17.18 13.64
N GLN A 284 6.69 -17.99 14.55
CA GLN A 284 7.14 -19.36 14.77
C GLN A 284 6.77 -20.30 13.60
N LYS A 285 5.63 -20.06 12.91
CA LYS A 285 5.28 -20.78 11.67
C LYS A 285 6.13 -20.39 10.45
N ARG A 286 6.63 -19.14 10.36
CA ARG A 286 7.58 -18.73 9.29
C ARG A 286 8.89 -19.52 9.33
N HIS A 287 9.28 -20.05 10.49
CA HIS A 287 10.43 -20.95 10.62
C HIS A 287 10.18 -22.37 10.11
N PHE A 288 8.91 -22.80 9.98
CA PHE A 288 8.53 -24.16 9.56
C PHE A 288 8.09 -24.27 8.10
N THR A 289 7.92 -23.16 7.38
CA THR A 289 7.48 -23.14 5.96
C THR A 289 8.59 -22.72 4.99
N ARG A 290 9.85 -23.00 5.34
CA ARG A 290 11.00 -22.89 4.42
C ARG A 290 11.53 -24.25 4.04
#